data_AF-A0A422P6R7-F1
#
_entry.id   AF-A0A422P6R7-F1
#
_cell.length_a   1.000
_cell.length_b   1.000
_cell.length_c   1.000
_cell.angle_alpha   90.00
_cell.angle_beta   90.00
_cell.angle_gamma   90.00
#
_symmetry.space_group_name_H-M   'P 1'
#
loop_
_entity.id
_entity.type
_entity.pdbx_description
1 polymer ?
#
loop_
_entity_poly.entity_id
_entity_poly.type
_entity_poly.pdbx_seq_one_letter_code
_entity_poly.pdbx_strand_id
1 'polypeptide(L)'
;AQAESLRFKLLSNLQVRRAAMGIVRHVMECGAKGCEVTVGGKIKGQRAKSMTFRDGYMIKSGTAHKNFVDAATRHCHLRAGTIGVKVKIMLPTSMRGEDEILPDVITVIEPKETVA
;
A
#
# COMPACT_ATOMS: atom_id res chain seq x y z
N ALA A 1 10.84 1.90 2.79
CA ALA A 1 10.96 0.98 3.95
C ALA A 1 10.16 -0.32 3.80
N GLN A 2 8.83 -0.28 3.60
CA GLN A 2 8.00 -1.49 3.71
C GLN A 2 8.26 -2.58 2.65
N ALA A 3 8.60 -2.19 1.41
CA ALA A 3 8.97 -3.16 0.37
C ALA A 3 10.27 -3.93 0.70
N GLU A 4 11.21 -3.29 1.42
CA GLU A 4 12.44 -3.96 1.89
C GLU A 4 12.15 -4.88 3.09
N SER A 5 11.29 -4.45 4.01
CA SER A 5 10.79 -5.32 5.09
C SER A 5 10.13 -6.59 4.53
N LEU A 6 9.32 -6.48 3.47
CA LEU A 6 8.74 -7.67 2.83
C LEU A 6 9.81 -8.55 2.19
N ARG A 7 10.81 -7.95 1.53
CA ARG A 7 11.95 -8.69 0.96
C ARG A 7 12.67 -9.50 2.03
N PHE A 8 13.01 -8.89 3.18
CA PHE A 8 13.68 -9.59 4.26
C PHE A 8 12.83 -10.73 4.84
N LYS A 9 11.53 -10.50 5.06
CA LYS A 9 10.60 -11.55 5.53
C LYS A 9 10.47 -12.73 4.56
N LEU A 10 10.56 -12.48 3.25
CA LEU A 10 10.54 -13.54 2.24
C LEU A 10 11.86 -14.31 2.17
N LEU A 11 13.00 -13.61 2.36
CA LEU A 11 14.31 -14.25 2.44
C LEU A 11 14.46 -15.12 3.71
N SER A 12 13.79 -14.77 4.80
CA SER A 12 13.74 -15.59 6.02
C SER A 12 12.78 -16.78 5.93
N ASN A 13 12.41 -17.23 4.73
CA ASN A 13 11.49 -18.34 4.45
C ASN A 13 10.10 -18.23 5.11
N LEU A 14 9.61 -17.01 5.40
CA LEU A 14 8.26 -16.83 5.90
C LEU A 14 7.24 -17.03 4.77
N GLN A 15 6.10 -17.66 5.09
CA GLN A 15 5.03 -17.86 4.11
C GLN A 15 4.51 -16.52 3.57
N VAL A 16 4.34 -16.43 2.23
CA VAL A 16 3.97 -15.19 1.52
C VAL A 16 2.73 -14.51 2.11
N ARG A 17 1.67 -15.27 2.40
CA ARG A 17 0.43 -14.74 2.97
C ARG A 17 0.66 -14.14 4.36
N ARG A 18 1.45 -14.80 5.20
CA ARG A 18 1.76 -14.32 6.56
C ARG A 18 2.63 -13.07 6.50
N ALA A 19 3.64 -13.05 5.63
CA ALA A 19 4.52 -11.90 5.46
C ALA A 19 3.76 -10.67 4.94
N ALA A 20 2.94 -10.83 3.90
CA ALA A 20 2.18 -9.75 3.29
C ALA A 20 1.10 -9.21 4.23
N MET A 21 0.31 -10.08 4.86
CA MET A 21 -0.75 -9.65 5.79
C MET A 21 -0.19 -8.92 7.01
N GLY A 22 0.98 -9.35 7.50
CA GLY A 22 1.66 -8.65 8.59
C GLY A 22 2.10 -7.22 8.23
N ILE A 23 2.45 -6.96 6.96
CA ILE A 23 2.79 -5.60 6.50
C ILE A 23 1.55 -4.76 6.27
N VAL A 24 0.52 -5.33 5.63
CA VAL A 24 -0.76 -4.62 5.42
C VAL A 24 -1.30 -4.13 6.75
N ARG A 25 -1.36 -5.01 7.75
CA ARG A 25 -1.81 -4.66 9.10
C ARG A 25 -0.95 -3.57 9.75
N HIS A 26 0.38 -3.70 9.69
CA HIS A 26 1.29 -2.71 10.25
C HIS A 26 1.13 -1.33 9.60
N VAL A 27 0.95 -1.27 8.27
CA VAL A 27 0.73 0.00 7.55
C VAL A 27 -0.61 0.63 7.91
N MET A 28 -1.67 -0.18 8.05
CA MET A 28 -2.98 0.32 8.49
C MET A 28 -2.94 0.81 9.94
N GLU A 29 -2.24 0.11 10.84
CA GLU A 29 -2.02 0.53 12.24
C GLU A 29 -1.25 1.86 12.34
N CYS A 30 -0.37 2.17 11.38
CA CYS A 30 0.30 3.46 11.27
C CYS A 30 -0.60 4.60 10.74
N GLY A 31 -1.89 4.36 10.49
CA GLY A 31 -2.84 5.39 10.07
C GLY A 31 -2.90 5.65 8.56
N ALA A 32 -2.44 4.70 7.73
CA ALA A 32 -2.66 4.79 6.29
C ALA A 32 -4.16 4.65 5.95
N LYS A 33 -4.63 5.33 4.90
CA LYS A 33 -6.01 5.18 4.39
C LYS A 33 -6.22 3.82 3.71
N GLY A 34 -5.16 3.28 3.11
CA GLY A 34 -5.19 1.94 2.54
C GLY A 34 -3.83 1.44 2.06
N CYS A 35 -3.75 0.14 1.82
CA CYS A 35 -2.53 -0.54 1.41
C CYS A 35 -2.84 -1.64 0.38
N GLU A 36 -2.01 -1.72 -0.67
CA GLU A 36 -2.02 -2.80 -1.65
C GLU A 36 -0.61 -3.42 -1.74
N VAL A 37 -0.48 -4.68 -1.34
CA VAL A 37 0.76 -5.46 -1.47
C VAL A 37 0.56 -6.51 -2.57
N THR A 38 1.40 -6.45 -3.60
CA THR A 38 1.43 -7.42 -4.69
C THR A 38 2.73 -8.21 -4.64
N VAL A 39 2.63 -9.53 -4.62
CA VAL A 39 3.77 -10.44 -4.74
C VAL A 39 3.58 -11.27 -6.01
N GLY A 40 4.52 -11.18 -6.93
CA GLY A 40 4.44 -11.82 -8.24
C GLY A 40 5.68 -12.68 -8.52
N GLY A 41 5.48 -13.89 -9.04
CA GLY A 41 6.57 -14.77 -9.43
C GLY A 41 6.25 -16.24 -9.20
N LYS A 42 7.28 -17.07 -9.05
CA LYS A 42 7.17 -18.51 -8.78
C LYS A 42 6.85 -18.76 -7.30
N ILE A 43 5.60 -18.55 -6.88
CA ILE A 43 5.21 -18.61 -5.46
C ILE A 43 4.96 -20.05 -4.98
N LYS A 44 4.11 -20.80 -5.69
CA LYS A 44 3.69 -22.16 -5.29
C LYS A 44 4.10 -23.24 -6.30
N GLY A 45 4.52 -22.86 -7.50
CA GLY A 45 4.87 -23.78 -8.57
C GLY A 45 5.75 -23.12 -9.63
N GLN A 46 6.00 -23.84 -10.73
CA GLN A 46 6.90 -23.39 -11.79
C GLN A 46 6.35 -22.23 -12.63
N ARG A 47 5.03 -22.08 -12.69
CA ARG A 47 4.37 -20.95 -13.38
C ARG A 47 4.30 -19.72 -12.48
N ALA A 48 4.46 -18.55 -13.09
CA ALA A 48 4.30 -17.29 -12.38
C ALA A 48 2.84 -17.10 -11.94
N LYS A 49 2.66 -16.65 -10.70
CA LYS A 49 1.36 -16.24 -10.15
C LYS A 49 1.54 -14.90 -9.44
N SER A 50 0.53 -14.04 -9.54
CA SER A 50 0.45 -12.79 -8.79
C SER A 50 -0.57 -12.95 -7.67
N MET A 51 -0.15 -12.66 -6.43
CA MET A 51 -1.01 -12.59 -5.26
C MET A 51 -1.09 -11.14 -4.82
N THR A 52 -2.30 -10.60 -4.80
CA THR A 52 -2.57 -9.24 -4.34
C THR A 52 -3.30 -9.30 -3.02
N PHE A 53 -2.81 -8.54 -2.05
CA PHE A 53 -3.39 -8.34 -0.73
C PHE A 53 -3.76 -6.86 -0.62
N ARG A 54 -5.00 -6.56 -0.28
CA ARG A 54 -5.54 -5.21 -0.24
C ARG A 54 -6.27 -5.01 1.08
N ASP A 55 -6.15 -3.82 1.64
CA ASP A 55 -6.94 -3.36 2.77
C ASP A 55 -7.13 -1.84 2.69
N GLY A 56 -8.24 -1.35 3.22
CA GLY A 56 -8.61 0.07 3.18
C GLY A 56 -8.93 0.62 1.78
N TYR A 57 -8.78 1.94 1.64
CA TYR A 57 -9.12 2.71 0.45
C TYR A 57 -7.89 2.96 -0.43
N MET A 58 -8.01 2.79 -1.75
CA MET A 58 -6.90 2.92 -2.69
C MET A 58 -7.35 3.52 -4.03
N ILE A 59 -6.81 4.69 -4.36
CA ILE A 59 -7.01 5.35 -5.66
C ILE A 59 -6.06 4.77 -6.69
N LYS A 60 -6.56 4.47 -7.90
CA LYS A 60 -5.79 3.84 -8.98
C LYS A 60 -5.54 4.76 -10.18
N SER A 61 -6.31 5.81 -10.35
CA SER A 61 -6.32 6.69 -11.53
C SER A 61 -6.23 8.16 -11.14
N GLY A 62 -5.91 9.01 -12.11
CA GLY A 62 -5.87 10.47 -11.95
C GLY A 62 -4.56 11.01 -11.36
N THR A 63 -4.51 12.34 -11.20
CA THR A 63 -3.39 13.06 -10.57
C THR A 63 -3.30 12.74 -9.08
N ALA A 64 -4.43 12.54 -8.41
CA ALA A 64 -4.51 12.12 -7.01
C ALA A 64 -3.72 10.82 -6.75
N HIS A 65 -3.68 9.87 -7.70
CA HIS A 65 -2.85 8.68 -7.53
C HIS A 65 -1.36 9.01 -7.34
N LYS A 66 -0.83 9.99 -8.09
CA LYS A 66 0.58 10.38 -8.00
C LYS A 66 0.90 11.15 -6.72
N ASN A 67 -0.08 11.86 -6.16
CA ASN A 67 0.13 12.74 -5.01
C ASN A 67 -0.14 12.03 -3.67
N PHE A 68 -1.07 11.06 -3.64
CA PHE A 68 -1.49 10.37 -2.42
C PHE A 68 -0.99 8.93 -2.28
N VAL A 69 -0.54 8.29 -3.37
CA VAL A 69 -0.07 6.89 -3.32
C VAL A 69 1.44 6.84 -3.45
N ASP A 70 2.10 6.38 -2.40
CA ASP A 70 3.50 5.97 -2.47
C ASP A 70 3.59 4.52 -2.94
N ALA A 71 4.44 4.26 -3.93
CA ALA A 71 4.61 2.94 -4.52
C ALA A 71 6.09 2.56 -4.59
N ALA A 72 6.42 1.40 -4.02
CA ALA A 72 7.77 0.86 -4.03
C ALA A 72 7.79 -0.57 -4.56
N THR A 73 8.73 -0.85 -5.47
CA THR A 73 9.00 -2.19 -5.98
C THR A 73 10.37 -2.68 -5.53
N ARG A 74 10.47 -3.98 -5.24
CA ARG A 74 11.73 -4.67 -4.92
C ARG A 74 11.75 -6.06 -5.52
N HIS A 75 12.95 -6.52 -5.87
CA HIS A 75 13.20 -7.88 -6.32
C HIS A 75 13.76 -8.72 -5.18
N CYS A 76 13.25 -9.94 -5.03
CA CYS A 76 13.67 -10.90 -4.03
C CYS A 76 14.27 -12.11 -4.74
N HIS A 77 15.55 -12.39 -4.52
CA HIS A 77 16.23 -13.55 -5.10
C HIS A 77 16.11 -14.73 -4.13
N LEU A 78 15.35 -15.75 -4.52
CA LEU A 78 15.20 -17.01 -3.79
C LEU A 78 15.87 -18.12 -4.60
N ARG A 79 16.12 -19.28 -3.96
CA ARG A 79 16.70 -20.44 -4.65
C ARG A 79 15.91 -20.89 -5.88
N ALA A 80 14.59 -20.75 -5.86
CA ALA A 80 13.70 -21.13 -6.97
C ALA A 80 13.67 -20.10 -8.13
N GLY A 81 14.26 -18.91 -7.93
CA GLY A 81 14.26 -17.80 -8.87
C GLY A 81 13.91 -16.46 -8.20
N THR A 82 13.60 -15.46 -9.02
CA THR A 82 13.30 -14.10 -8.56
C THR A 82 11.78 -13.90 -8.39
N ILE A 83 11.39 -13.34 -7.24
CA ILE A 83 10.03 -12.88 -6.97
C ILE A 83 10.02 -11.35 -6.95
N GLY A 84 9.05 -10.74 -7.61
CA GLY A 84 8.78 -9.30 -7.55
C GLY A 84 7.82 -8.98 -6.42
N VAL A 85 8.15 -7.95 -5.65
CA VAL A 85 7.30 -7.37 -4.61
C VAL A 85 6.97 -5.94 -4.99
N LYS A 86 5.71 -5.56 -4.88
CA LYS A 86 5.23 -4.18 -5.03
C LYS A 86 4.35 -3.85 -3.83
N VAL A 87 4.67 -2.76 -3.14
CA VAL A 87 3.85 -2.22 -2.05
C VAL A 87 3.36 -0.85 -2.49
N LYS A 88 2.06 -0.61 -2.38
CA LYS A 88 1.44 0.70 -2.56
C LYS A 88 0.74 1.10 -1.27
N ILE A 89 0.98 2.31 -0.81
CA ILE A 89 0.39 2.85 0.42
C ILE A 89 -0.31 4.14 0.05
N MET A 90 -1.60 4.22 0.37
CA MET A 90 -2.36 5.45 0.26
C MET A 90 -2.21 6.23 1.56
N LEU A 91 -1.54 7.38 1.48
CA LEU A 91 -1.34 8.25 2.62
C LEU A 91 -2.64 9.01 2.96
N PRO A 92 -2.84 9.37 4.24
CA PRO A 92 -3.98 10.18 4.65
C PRO A 92 -3.91 11.61 4.09
N THR A 93 -2.70 12.16 4.01
CA THR A 93 -2.37 13.51 3.52
C THR A 93 -1.50 13.40 2.25
N SER A 94 -1.46 14.45 1.45
CA SER A 94 -0.62 14.49 0.24
C SER A 94 0.87 14.35 0.57
N MET A 95 1.65 13.74 -0.32
CA MET A 95 3.10 13.62 -0.18
C MET A 95 3.85 14.94 -0.42
N ARG A 96 3.21 15.94 -1.05
CA ARG A 96 3.83 17.20 -1.48
C ARG A 96 3.66 18.36 -0.49
N GLY A 97 2.84 18.19 0.56
CA GLY A 97 2.49 19.23 1.53
C GLY A 97 1.02 19.14 1.98
N GLU A 98 0.67 19.84 3.06
CA GLU A 98 -0.56 19.64 3.84
C GLU A 98 -1.87 20.14 3.16
N ASP A 99 -1.79 20.78 1.99
CA ASP A 99 -2.93 21.54 1.44
C ASP A 99 -3.72 20.84 0.32
N GLU A 100 -3.23 19.75 -0.26
CA GLU A 100 -3.97 19.03 -1.30
C GLU A 100 -4.97 18.05 -0.68
N ILE A 101 -6.25 18.38 -0.79
CA ILE A 101 -7.37 17.49 -0.47
C ILE A 101 -7.75 16.72 -1.74
N LEU A 102 -8.36 15.55 -1.56
CA LEU A 102 -8.94 14.81 -2.67
C LEU A 102 -10.04 15.64 -3.35
N PRO A 103 -10.09 15.68 -4.69
CA PRO A 103 -11.03 16.54 -5.42
C PRO A 103 -12.50 16.18 -5.13
N ASP A 104 -12.77 14.94 -4.73
CA ASP A 104 -14.10 14.44 -4.43
C ASP A 104 -14.54 14.70 -2.98
N VAL A 105 -13.62 15.13 -2.10
CA VAL A 105 -13.90 15.33 -0.67
C VAL A 105 -14.23 16.79 -0.42
N ILE A 106 -15.53 17.08 -0.32
CA ILE A 106 -16.06 18.42 -0.02
C ILE A 106 -16.50 18.44 1.45
N THR A 107 -15.99 19.40 2.22
CA THR A 107 -16.41 19.63 3.60
C THR A 107 -17.42 20.78 3.63
N VAL A 108 -18.67 20.48 3.98
CA VAL A 108 -19.73 21.48 4.14
C VAL A 108 -19.67 21.99 5.57
N ILE A 109 -19.42 23.28 5.75
CA ILE A 109 -19.35 23.91 7.06
C ILE A 109 -20.77 24.36 7.44
N GLU A 110 -21.30 23.83 8.53
CA GLU A 110 -22.60 24.23 9.06
C GLU A 110 -22.57 25.70 9.53
N PRO A 111 -23.68 26.44 9.36
CA PRO A 111 -23.74 27.84 9.78
C PRO A 111 -23.57 27.95 11.30
N LYS A 112 -22.82 28.95 11.75
CA LYS A 112 -22.69 29.25 13.18
C LYS A 112 -24.04 29.70 13.73
N GLU A 113 -24.40 29.20 14.91
CA GLU A 113 -25.61 29.65 15.61
C GLU A 113 -25.50 31.15 15.93
N THR A 114 -26.42 31.94 15.40
CA THR A 114 -26.59 33.34 15.79
C THR A 114 -27.24 33.35 17.16
N VAL A 115 -26.47 33.72 18.20
CA VAL A 115 -27.02 34.06 19.52
C VAL A 115 -27.91 35.29 19.32
N ALA A 116 -29.20 35.14 19.59
CA ALA A 116 -30.20 36.20 19.55
C ALA A 116 -30.03 37.20 20.69
#